data_AF-A0A075GVN2-F1
#
_entry.id   AF-A0A075GVN2-F1
#
_cell.length_a   1.000
_cell.length_b   1.000
_cell.length_c   1.000
_cell.angle_alpha   90.00
_cell.angle_beta   90.00
_cell.angle_gamma   90.00
#
_symmetry.space_group_name_H-M   'P 1'
#
loop_
_entity.id
_entity.type
_entity.pdbx_description
1 polymer ?
#
loop_
_entity_poly.entity_id
_entity_poly.type
_entity_poly.pdbx_seq_one_letter_code
_entity_poly.pdbx_strand_id
1 'polypeptide(L)'
;MKQYHVTGQNPHPYLIKSFAMIKRSAAIANMRTKALDRKRGNAIVKACDKILAGKYQDQFVVDMINSGAGTAFNMNTNEVVANVALKILHKGLGQYKYLHPNDHVNMSQSSNDTFPTAMHVTILFAIRDTLPAIDKLINSLGRKAKQFSSYKKVGRTHLMDALPVTLGSEFASYTTALTVARDGIVSAKKELEKVALGGTAVGTGANTSKGYRKIAITELAKKSKLPLRPQQDMQYALQSRYAVASMSSALKNFSVELSKIANDIRLMASGPIAGLSELGIPAVHAGSSIMPGKVNPSLAECMNMICYSIIGNDTTVTLATQAGQFELNVMLPVMLKAVLDSTDMLTNFVPIFSTNLIDGLSANKKKLQANIEKSPVIVTLLAPKIGYQKSSDLFKESMKTGKTIRELVISKKLMTKKQVDSLLK
;
A
#
# COMPACT_ATOMS: atom_id res chain seq x y z
N MET A 1 -25.90 -15.39 0.83
CA MET A 1 -25.64 -15.96 2.17
C MET A 1 -25.37 -17.45 2.12
N LYS A 2 -26.38 -18.33 1.97
CA LYS A 2 -26.16 -19.80 2.00
C LYS A 2 -25.15 -20.33 0.98
N GLN A 3 -24.97 -19.65 -0.15
CA GLN A 3 -24.11 -20.09 -1.26
C GLN A 3 -22.67 -19.56 -1.21
N TYR A 4 -22.41 -18.47 -0.49
CA TYR A 4 -21.11 -17.78 -0.52
C TYR A 4 -20.69 -17.44 0.91
N HIS A 5 -20.07 -18.42 1.58
CA HIS A 5 -19.43 -18.26 2.89
C HIS A 5 -18.00 -18.78 2.76
N VAL A 6 -17.08 -17.89 2.38
CA VAL A 6 -15.74 -18.27 1.92
C VAL A 6 -14.68 -17.87 2.95
N THR A 7 -14.73 -16.63 3.41
CA THR A 7 -13.73 -16.05 4.30
C THR A 7 -14.27 -15.82 5.71
N GLY A 8 -15.59 -15.75 5.87
CA GLY A 8 -16.24 -15.38 7.13
C GLY A 8 -16.09 -13.89 7.46
N GLN A 9 -15.54 -13.08 6.55
CA GLN A 9 -15.33 -11.65 6.75
C GLN A 9 -16.53 -10.84 6.28
N ASN A 10 -16.87 -9.82 7.06
CA ASN A 10 -17.85 -8.82 6.64
C ASN A 10 -17.31 -7.98 5.47
N PRO A 11 -18.19 -7.39 4.65
CA PRO A 11 -17.78 -6.47 3.60
C PRO A 11 -16.97 -5.30 4.13
N HIS A 12 -15.96 -4.88 3.37
CA HIS A 12 -15.17 -3.73 3.73
C HIS A 12 -16.03 -2.44 3.78
N PRO A 13 -15.90 -1.57 4.80
CA PRO A 13 -16.74 -0.38 4.95
C PRO A 13 -16.69 0.58 3.74
N TYR A 14 -15.54 0.69 3.07
CA TYR A 14 -15.43 1.48 1.84
C TYR A 14 -16.19 0.90 0.65
N LEU A 15 -16.41 -0.41 0.59
CA LEU A 15 -17.25 -1.01 -0.43
C LEU A 15 -18.71 -0.61 -0.22
N ILE A 16 -19.22 -0.75 1.01
CA ILE A 16 -20.58 -0.33 1.40
C ILE A 16 -20.78 1.15 1.08
N LYS A 17 -19.84 1.99 1.50
CA LYS A 17 -19.87 3.44 1.24
C LYS A 17 -19.91 3.76 -0.25
N SER A 18 -19.07 3.10 -1.05
CA SER A 18 -19.00 3.33 -2.50
C SER A 18 -20.31 2.95 -3.18
N PHE A 19 -20.87 1.80 -2.85
CA PHE A 19 -22.17 1.35 -3.38
C PHE A 19 -23.31 2.29 -2.99
N ALA A 20 -23.39 2.71 -1.73
CA ALA A 20 -24.41 3.67 -1.28
C ALA A 20 -24.27 5.02 -2.00
N MET A 21 -23.05 5.50 -2.26
CA MET A 21 -22.83 6.71 -3.06
C MET A 21 -23.28 6.52 -4.52
N ILE A 22 -23.00 5.38 -5.14
CA ILE A 22 -23.41 5.10 -6.52
C ILE A 22 -24.94 5.05 -6.63
N LYS A 23 -25.63 4.30 -5.74
CA LYS A 23 -27.10 4.21 -5.76
C LYS A 23 -27.76 5.58 -5.53
N ARG A 24 -27.20 6.39 -4.63
CA ARG A 24 -27.62 7.77 -4.41
C ARG A 24 -27.50 8.61 -5.69
N SER A 25 -26.34 8.57 -6.34
CA SER A 25 -26.08 9.35 -7.55
C SER A 25 -26.91 8.89 -8.75
N ALA A 26 -27.12 7.58 -8.90
CA ALA A 26 -27.99 7.01 -9.91
C ALA A 26 -29.45 7.45 -9.74
N ALA A 27 -29.97 7.44 -8.50
CA ALA A 27 -31.32 7.94 -8.22
C ALA A 27 -31.49 9.43 -8.58
N ILE A 28 -30.48 10.26 -8.29
CA ILE A 28 -30.49 11.69 -8.69
C ILE A 28 -30.46 11.82 -10.22
N ALA A 29 -29.63 11.04 -10.90
CA ALA A 29 -29.55 11.06 -12.35
C ALA A 29 -30.88 10.64 -13.00
N ASN A 30 -31.48 9.55 -12.54
CA ASN A 30 -32.76 9.06 -13.05
C ASN A 30 -33.91 10.04 -12.77
N MET A 31 -33.91 10.76 -11.64
CA MET A 31 -34.87 11.85 -11.42
C MET A 31 -34.66 13.02 -12.39
N ARG A 32 -33.41 13.39 -12.68
CA ARG A 32 -33.09 14.49 -13.61
C ARG A 32 -33.42 14.14 -15.06
N THR A 33 -33.28 12.88 -15.45
CA THR A 33 -33.69 12.39 -16.78
C THR A 33 -35.17 12.02 -16.86
N LYS A 34 -35.93 12.22 -15.76
CA LYS A 34 -37.36 11.87 -15.62
C LYS A 34 -37.67 10.37 -15.75
N ALA A 35 -36.66 9.50 -15.70
CA ALA A 35 -36.84 8.05 -15.67
C ALA A 35 -37.41 7.55 -14.34
N LEU A 36 -37.13 8.26 -13.24
CA LEU A 36 -37.62 7.94 -11.90
C LEU A 36 -38.42 9.12 -11.32
N ASP A 37 -39.58 8.83 -10.74
CA ASP A 37 -40.38 9.86 -10.07
C ASP A 37 -39.68 10.43 -8.82
N ARG A 38 -39.98 11.69 -8.51
CA ARG A 38 -39.34 12.41 -7.40
C ARG A 38 -39.61 11.77 -6.04
N LYS A 39 -40.78 11.16 -5.83
CA LYS A 39 -41.15 10.58 -4.52
C LYS A 39 -40.26 9.39 -4.20
N ARG A 40 -40.13 8.44 -5.14
CA ARG A 40 -39.26 7.26 -4.99
C ARG A 40 -37.79 7.64 -5.01
N GLY A 41 -37.36 8.49 -5.94
CA GLY A 41 -35.97 8.93 -6.02
C GLY A 41 -35.48 9.64 -4.76
N ASN A 42 -36.28 10.53 -4.18
CA ASN A 42 -35.93 11.19 -2.91
C ASN A 42 -35.87 10.21 -1.72
N ALA A 43 -36.73 9.17 -1.70
CA ALA A 43 -36.66 8.14 -0.67
C ALA A 43 -35.37 7.32 -0.77
N ILE A 44 -34.94 6.97 -1.99
CA ILE A 44 -33.66 6.26 -2.24
C ILE A 44 -32.48 7.13 -1.81
N VAL A 45 -32.47 8.41 -2.16
CA VAL A 45 -31.41 9.35 -1.74
C VAL A 45 -31.31 9.42 -0.22
N LYS A 46 -32.44 9.59 0.48
CA LYS A 46 -32.49 9.61 1.95
C LYS A 46 -32.06 8.28 2.58
N ALA A 47 -32.41 7.15 1.97
CA ALA A 47 -31.98 5.83 2.43
C ALA A 47 -30.46 5.68 2.33
N CYS A 48 -29.88 6.05 1.18
CA CYS A 48 -28.43 6.05 0.99
C CYS A 48 -27.73 7.00 1.96
N ASP A 49 -28.26 8.21 2.20
CA ASP A 49 -27.69 9.15 3.17
C ASP A 49 -27.72 8.61 4.61
N LYS A 50 -28.73 7.81 5.01
CA LYS A 50 -28.73 7.10 6.31
C LYS A 50 -27.65 6.02 6.38
N ILE A 51 -27.45 5.25 5.31
CA ILE A 51 -26.38 4.23 5.24
C ILE A 51 -25.01 4.88 5.32
N LEU A 52 -24.80 5.99 4.59
CA LEU A 52 -23.56 6.75 4.62
C LEU A 52 -23.28 7.41 5.99
N ALA A 53 -24.31 7.60 6.81
CA ALA A 53 -24.19 8.04 8.20
C ALA A 53 -23.93 6.88 9.20
N GLY A 54 -23.61 5.67 8.70
CA GLY A 54 -23.25 4.52 9.54
C GLY A 54 -24.44 3.68 10.01
N LYS A 55 -25.66 3.92 9.53
CA LYS A 55 -26.81 3.05 9.85
C LYS A 55 -26.81 1.80 8.95
N TYR A 56 -27.35 0.69 9.47
CA TYR A 56 -27.58 -0.55 8.71
C TYR A 56 -26.31 -1.24 8.17
N GLN A 57 -25.15 -1.02 8.78
CA GLN A 57 -23.89 -1.63 8.30
C GLN A 57 -23.91 -3.16 8.41
N ASP A 58 -24.61 -3.68 9.42
CA ASP A 58 -24.87 -5.09 9.70
C ASP A 58 -25.77 -5.77 8.65
N GLN A 59 -26.39 -5.00 7.76
CA GLN A 59 -27.28 -5.51 6.71
C GLN A 59 -26.55 -5.81 5.39
N PHE A 60 -25.26 -5.49 5.32
CA PHE A 60 -24.38 -5.86 4.21
C PHE A 60 -23.65 -7.14 4.59
N VAL A 61 -24.14 -8.26 4.08
CA VAL A 61 -23.84 -9.59 4.62
C VAL A 61 -23.07 -10.48 3.63
N VAL A 62 -22.96 -10.06 2.37
CA VAL A 62 -22.30 -10.85 1.33
C VAL A 62 -20.78 -10.83 1.50
N ASP A 63 -20.16 -12.00 1.61
CA ASP A 63 -18.71 -12.18 1.76
C ASP A 63 -17.89 -11.44 0.67
N MET A 64 -16.68 -10.98 1.02
CA MET A 64 -15.77 -10.30 0.09
C MET A 64 -15.37 -11.18 -1.11
N ILE A 65 -15.38 -12.51 -0.95
CA ILE A 65 -15.30 -13.45 -2.08
C ILE A 65 -16.68 -14.07 -2.28
N ASN A 66 -17.32 -13.70 -3.39
CA ASN A 66 -18.68 -14.13 -3.74
C ASN A 66 -18.82 -14.34 -5.25
N SER A 67 -20.05 -14.31 -5.76
CA SER A 67 -20.37 -14.36 -7.20
C SER A 67 -19.43 -13.50 -8.06
N GLY A 68 -19.05 -14.02 -9.23
CA GLY A 68 -18.33 -13.25 -10.23
C GLY A 68 -19.06 -11.95 -10.60
N ALA A 69 -18.29 -10.92 -10.95
CA ALA A 69 -18.74 -9.56 -11.21
C ALA A 69 -19.50 -8.87 -10.05
N GLY A 70 -19.58 -9.51 -8.87
CA GLY A 70 -20.12 -8.93 -7.65
C GLY A 70 -21.62 -8.67 -7.64
N THR A 71 -22.39 -9.40 -8.46
CA THR A 71 -23.86 -9.25 -8.53
C THR A 71 -24.54 -9.49 -7.18
N ALA A 72 -24.09 -10.48 -6.39
CA ALA A 72 -24.64 -10.73 -5.07
C ALA A 72 -24.54 -9.50 -4.16
N PHE A 73 -23.41 -8.80 -4.17
CA PHE A 73 -23.22 -7.59 -3.37
C PHE A 73 -24.02 -6.39 -3.91
N ASN A 74 -24.10 -6.24 -5.24
CA ASN A 74 -24.96 -5.23 -5.86
C ASN A 74 -26.43 -5.42 -5.46
N MET A 75 -26.94 -6.65 -5.51
CA MET A 75 -28.31 -6.99 -5.14
C MET A 75 -28.57 -6.84 -3.64
N ASN A 76 -27.65 -7.29 -2.78
CA ASN A 76 -27.75 -7.05 -1.35
C ASN A 76 -27.86 -5.54 -1.05
N THR A 77 -27.06 -4.70 -1.72
CA THR A 77 -27.19 -3.25 -1.59
C THR A 77 -28.56 -2.75 -2.08
N ASN A 78 -29.02 -3.20 -3.24
CA ASN A 78 -30.30 -2.77 -3.80
C ASN A 78 -31.46 -3.08 -2.83
N GLU A 79 -31.47 -4.26 -2.24
CA GLU A 79 -32.48 -4.71 -1.28
C GLU A 79 -32.43 -3.92 0.02
N VAL A 80 -31.24 -3.68 0.58
CA VAL A 80 -31.07 -2.86 1.80
C VAL A 80 -31.58 -1.45 1.54
N VAL A 81 -31.14 -0.81 0.45
CA VAL A 81 -31.56 0.55 0.08
C VAL A 81 -33.07 0.60 -0.17
N ALA A 82 -33.64 -0.37 -0.88
CA ALA A 82 -35.07 -0.44 -1.17
C ALA A 82 -35.89 -0.52 0.12
N ASN A 83 -35.51 -1.40 1.04
CA ASN A 83 -36.20 -1.61 2.30
C ASN A 83 -36.09 -0.40 3.26
N VAL A 84 -34.94 0.27 3.31
CA VAL A 84 -34.79 1.52 4.06
C VAL A 84 -35.63 2.63 3.42
N ALA A 85 -35.70 2.70 2.08
CA ALA A 85 -36.54 3.67 1.37
C ALA A 85 -38.04 3.39 1.56
N LEU A 86 -38.48 2.13 1.61
CA LEU A 86 -39.85 1.74 1.93
C LEU A 86 -40.25 2.22 3.33
N LYS A 87 -39.38 2.07 4.34
CA LYS A 87 -39.62 2.65 5.67
C LYS A 87 -39.80 4.17 5.63
N ILE A 88 -38.99 4.87 4.81
CA ILE A 88 -39.12 6.33 4.60
C ILE A 88 -40.46 6.70 3.94
N LEU A 89 -41.02 5.81 3.12
CA LEU A 89 -42.31 5.97 2.46
C LEU A 89 -43.50 5.48 3.31
N HIS A 90 -43.26 5.15 4.58
CA HIS A 90 -44.26 4.56 5.48
C HIS A 90 -44.88 3.27 4.93
N LYS A 91 -44.03 2.42 4.32
CA LYS A 91 -44.39 1.09 3.80
C LYS A 91 -43.64 0.00 4.56
N GLY A 92 -44.20 -1.21 4.53
CA GLY A 92 -43.60 -2.40 5.13
C GLY A 92 -42.37 -2.89 4.36
N LEU A 93 -41.50 -3.63 5.05
CA LEU A 93 -40.38 -4.34 4.42
C LEU A 93 -40.90 -5.29 3.33
N GLY A 94 -40.17 -5.40 2.22
CA GLY A 94 -40.54 -6.28 1.10
C GLY A 94 -41.75 -5.85 0.28
N GLN A 95 -42.39 -4.72 0.57
CA GLN A 95 -43.52 -4.21 -0.22
C GLN A 95 -43.08 -3.57 -1.55
N TYR A 96 -42.40 -4.34 -2.39
CA TYR A 96 -41.70 -3.86 -3.58
C TYR A 96 -42.60 -3.31 -4.70
N LYS A 97 -43.92 -3.53 -4.63
CA LYS A 97 -44.89 -2.83 -5.47
C LYS A 97 -44.83 -1.30 -5.35
N TYR A 98 -44.33 -0.78 -4.21
CA TYR A 98 -44.14 0.66 -4.00
C TYR A 98 -42.74 1.13 -4.37
N LEU A 99 -41.71 0.31 -4.18
CA LEU A 99 -40.32 0.61 -4.51
C LEU A 99 -39.54 -0.71 -4.63
N HIS A 100 -39.27 -1.12 -5.86
CA HIS A 100 -38.59 -2.36 -6.23
C HIS A 100 -37.06 -2.20 -6.28
N PRO A 101 -36.27 -3.16 -5.77
CA PRO A 101 -34.81 -3.09 -5.78
C PRO A 101 -34.22 -3.02 -7.19
N ASN A 102 -34.78 -3.73 -8.17
CA ASN A 102 -34.28 -3.67 -9.55
C ASN A 102 -34.81 -2.44 -10.28
N ASP A 103 -36.13 -2.28 -10.33
CA ASP A 103 -36.79 -1.32 -11.22
C ASP A 103 -36.58 0.13 -10.77
N HIS A 104 -36.26 0.35 -9.48
CA HIS A 104 -36.08 1.70 -8.94
C HIS A 104 -34.67 1.94 -8.41
N VAL A 105 -34.14 1.05 -7.55
CA VAL A 105 -32.79 1.25 -6.96
C VAL A 105 -31.69 0.94 -7.97
N ASN A 106 -31.86 -0.11 -8.77
CA ASN A 106 -30.93 -0.51 -9.83
C ASN A 106 -31.27 0.07 -11.21
N MET A 107 -32.23 1.01 -11.30
CA MET A 107 -32.63 1.63 -12.56
C MET A 107 -31.41 2.22 -13.28
N SER A 108 -31.32 1.98 -14.59
CA SER A 108 -30.23 2.44 -15.48
C SER A 108 -28.83 1.91 -15.10
N GLN A 109 -28.74 0.80 -14.38
CA GLN A 109 -27.48 0.20 -13.92
C GLN A 109 -27.43 -1.29 -14.22
N SER A 110 -26.21 -1.83 -14.29
CA SER A 110 -25.93 -3.26 -14.22
C SER A 110 -24.95 -3.53 -13.08
N SER A 111 -24.88 -4.75 -12.55
CA SER A 111 -23.74 -5.12 -11.70
C SER A 111 -22.42 -4.92 -12.44
N ASN A 112 -22.44 -5.11 -13.76
CA ASN A 112 -21.26 -5.06 -14.63
C ASN A 112 -20.64 -3.66 -14.73
N ASP A 113 -21.41 -2.58 -14.59
CA ASP A 113 -20.86 -1.21 -14.55
C ASP A 113 -20.83 -0.61 -13.13
N THR A 114 -21.69 -1.11 -12.24
CA THR A 114 -21.77 -0.66 -10.83
C THR A 114 -20.60 -1.19 -10.02
N PHE A 115 -20.29 -2.50 -10.10
CA PHE A 115 -19.24 -3.10 -9.27
C PHE A 115 -17.84 -2.60 -9.66
N PRO A 116 -17.43 -2.53 -10.95
CA PRO A 116 -16.14 -1.91 -11.30
C PRO A 116 -16.03 -0.45 -10.86
N THR A 117 -17.13 0.32 -10.94
CA THR A 117 -17.16 1.68 -10.42
C THR A 117 -16.96 1.71 -8.90
N ALA A 118 -17.68 0.85 -8.17
CA ALA A 118 -17.55 0.75 -6.72
C ALA A 118 -16.13 0.33 -6.31
N MET A 119 -15.54 -0.63 -7.03
CA MET A 119 -14.17 -1.11 -6.84
C MET A 119 -13.15 0.02 -7.00
N HIS A 120 -13.24 0.82 -8.06
CA HIS A 120 -12.36 1.99 -8.24
C HIS A 120 -12.52 3.01 -7.11
N VAL A 121 -13.77 3.39 -6.76
CA VAL A 121 -14.05 4.35 -5.68
C VAL A 121 -13.55 3.82 -4.33
N THR A 122 -13.72 2.53 -4.07
CA THR A 122 -13.30 1.86 -2.84
C THR A 122 -11.77 1.89 -2.69
N ILE A 123 -11.04 1.52 -3.75
CA ILE A 123 -9.58 1.55 -3.76
C ILE A 123 -9.08 3.01 -3.62
N LEU A 124 -9.72 3.98 -4.28
CA LEU A 124 -9.37 5.39 -4.13
C LEU A 124 -9.53 5.90 -2.70
N PHE A 125 -10.54 5.43 -1.96
CA PHE A 125 -10.68 5.75 -0.53
C PHE A 125 -9.59 5.09 0.31
N ALA A 126 -9.28 3.82 0.07
CA ALA A 126 -8.20 3.13 0.80
C ALA A 126 -6.85 3.83 0.60
N ILE A 127 -6.49 4.14 -0.65
CA ILE A 127 -5.24 4.85 -0.99
C ILE A 127 -5.16 6.24 -0.38
N ARG A 128 -6.30 6.94 -0.23
CA ARG A 128 -6.34 8.25 0.43
C ARG A 128 -5.85 8.17 1.88
N ASP A 129 -6.06 7.05 2.56
CA ASP A 129 -5.64 6.85 3.94
C ASP A 129 -4.25 6.18 4.04
N THR A 130 -3.91 5.31 3.08
CA THR A 130 -2.60 4.66 3.00
C THR A 130 -1.48 5.64 2.69
N LEU A 131 -1.69 6.61 1.79
CA LEU A 131 -0.63 7.57 1.40
C LEU A 131 -0.09 8.39 2.59
N PRO A 132 -0.92 8.99 3.46
CA PRO A 132 -0.43 9.65 4.67
C PRO A 132 0.38 8.73 5.60
N ALA A 133 0.01 7.46 5.72
CA ALA A 133 0.77 6.49 6.51
C ALA A 133 2.17 6.25 5.92
N ILE A 134 2.26 6.10 4.60
CA ILE A 134 3.54 6.00 3.87
C ILE A 134 4.37 7.28 4.04
N ASP A 135 3.76 8.45 3.86
CA ASP A 135 4.43 9.74 3.97
C ASP A 135 5.00 9.95 5.39
N LYS A 136 4.31 9.44 6.43
CA LYS A 136 4.83 9.42 7.82
C LYS A 136 6.12 8.59 7.94
N LEU A 137 6.18 7.41 7.30
CA LEU A 137 7.37 6.57 7.31
C LEU A 137 8.55 7.25 6.60
N ILE A 138 8.30 7.78 5.40
CA ILE A 138 9.31 8.51 4.60
C ILE A 138 9.89 9.66 5.43
N ASN A 139 9.02 10.44 6.10
CA ASN A 139 9.46 11.53 6.97
C ASN A 139 10.30 11.04 8.16
N SER A 140 9.95 9.88 8.75
CA SER A 140 10.68 9.30 9.88
C SER A 140 12.07 8.81 9.46
N LEU A 141 12.18 8.17 8.30
CA LEU A 141 13.47 7.81 7.68
C LEU A 141 14.31 9.07 7.37
N GLY A 142 13.69 10.11 6.82
CA GLY A 142 14.37 11.38 6.53
C GLY A 142 14.91 12.08 7.79
N ARG A 143 14.17 12.03 8.92
CA ARG A 143 14.69 12.51 10.21
C ARG A 143 15.88 11.70 10.69
N LYS A 144 15.83 10.37 10.57
CA LYS A 144 16.97 9.49 10.91
C LYS A 144 18.18 9.71 10.01
N ALA A 145 17.97 9.94 8.72
CA ALA A 145 19.04 10.29 7.78
C ALA A 145 19.80 11.54 8.25
N LYS A 146 19.09 12.59 8.67
CA LYS A 146 19.69 13.81 9.24
C LYS A 146 20.41 13.53 10.55
N GLN A 147 19.78 12.78 11.47
CA GLN A 147 20.37 12.42 12.75
C GLN A 147 21.68 11.63 12.60
N PHE A 148 21.76 10.76 11.59
CA PHE A 148 22.89 9.88 11.33
C PHE A 148 23.88 10.42 10.28
N SER A 149 23.68 11.67 9.83
CA SER A 149 24.42 12.29 8.71
C SER A 149 25.94 12.22 8.85
N SER A 150 26.47 12.39 10.06
CA SER A 150 27.91 12.35 10.36
C SER A 150 28.42 10.98 10.83
N TYR A 151 27.57 9.97 10.95
CA TYR A 151 27.94 8.70 11.56
C TYR A 151 28.50 7.77 10.49
N LYS A 152 29.82 7.66 10.42
CA LYS A 152 30.48 6.79 9.46
C LYS A 152 30.32 5.33 9.82
N LYS A 153 30.14 4.49 8.82
CA LYS A 153 30.14 3.02 8.93
C LYS A 153 30.93 2.42 7.78
N VAL A 154 31.34 1.17 7.91
CA VAL A 154 31.82 0.37 6.77
C VAL A 154 30.62 0.07 5.86
N GLY A 155 30.73 0.42 4.58
CA GLY A 155 29.78 -0.02 3.57
C GLY A 155 29.93 -1.53 3.34
N ARG A 156 28.88 -2.19 2.83
CA ARG A 156 28.97 -3.62 2.48
C ARG A 156 28.38 -3.89 1.11
N THR A 157 29.13 -4.62 0.28
CA THR A 157 28.66 -5.18 -0.98
C THR A 157 28.92 -6.69 -0.94
N HIS A 158 27.97 -7.50 -1.40
CA HIS A 158 28.03 -8.97 -1.23
C HIS A 158 28.20 -9.43 0.23
N LEU A 159 27.73 -8.61 1.20
CA LEU A 159 27.97 -8.76 2.64
C LEU A 159 29.44 -8.70 3.09
N MET A 160 30.36 -8.38 2.18
CA MET A 160 31.78 -8.15 2.46
C MET A 160 32.03 -6.68 2.79
N ASP A 161 33.08 -6.42 3.56
CA ASP A 161 33.54 -5.06 3.86
C ASP A 161 33.83 -4.27 2.57
N ALA A 162 33.38 -3.02 2.53
CA ALA A 162 33.60 -2.09 1.42
C ALA A 162 34.09 -0.73 1.95
N LEU A 163 34.16 0.27 1.06
CA LEU A 163 34.53 1.63 1.46
C LEU A 163 33.54 2.23 2.48
N PRO A 164 34.01 3.11 3.38
CA PRO A 164 33.14 3.76 4.33
C PRO A 164 32.05 4.63 3.67
N VAL A 165 30.87 4.62 4.28
CA VAL A 165 29.74 5.51 3.96
C VAL A 165 29.25 6.15 5.26
N THR A 166 28.29 7.08 5.20
CA THR A 166 27.59 7.52 6.41
C THR A 166 26.28 6.76 6.56
N LEU A 167 25.94 6.37 7.79
CA LEU A 167 24.64 5.79 8.12
C LEU A 167 23.50 6.74 7.72
N GLY A 168 23.72 8.05 7.79
CA GLY A 168 22.79 9.05 7.28
C GLY A 168 22.57 8.98 5.78
N SER A 169 23.64 8.79 4.98
CA SER A 169 23.51 8.61 3.53
C SER A 169 22.73 7.35 3.17
N GLU A 170 22.92 6.26 3.92
CA GLU A 170 22.18 5.01 3.75
C GLU A 170 20.68 5.19 4.03
N PHE A 171 20.31 5.88 5.12
CA PHE A 171 18.91 6.23 5.42
C PHE A 171 18.31 7.25 4.46
N ALA A 172 19.12 8.17 3.91
CA ALA A 172 18.69 9.07 2.86
C ALA A 172 18.33 8.27 1.59
N SER A 173 19.12 7.27 1.22
CA SER A 173 18.79 6.35 0.13
C SER A 173 17.50 5.58 0.37
N TYR A 174 17.21 5.13 1.60
CA TYR A 174 15.92 4.52 1.94
C TYR A 174 14.74 5.49 1.74
N THR A 175 14.93 6.75 2.13
CA THR A 175 13.93 7.80 1.93
C THR A 175 13.64 7.99 0.44
N THR A 176 14.69 8.07 -0.38
CA THR A 176 14.57 8.19 -1.85
C THR A 176 13.85 6.99 -2.44
N ALA A 177 14.24 5.76 -2.10
CA ALA A 177 13.64 4.53 -2.61
C ALA A 177 12.12 4.47 -2.36
N LEU A 178 11.70 4.74 -1.11
CA LEU A 178 10.27 4.74 -0.77
C LEU A 178 9.52 5.92 -1.40
N THR A 179 10.16 7.08 -1.57
CA THR A 179 9.53 8.23 -2.25
C THR A 179 9.22 7.89 -3.72
N VAL A 180 10.21 7.34 -4.44
CA VAL A 180 10.03 6.91 -5.84
C VAL A 180 8.92 5.87 -5.96
N ALA A 181 8.92 4.85 -5.08
CA ALA A 181 7.89 3.82 -5.11
C ALA A 181 6.49 4.36 -4.76
N ARG A 182 6.41 5.28 -3.80
CA ARG A 182 5.17 5.99 -3.41
C ARG A 182 4.61 6.83 -4.57
N ASP A 183 5.47 7.47 -5.35
CA ASP A 183 5.03 8.23 -6.53
C ASP A 183 4.46 7.33 -7.63
N GLY A 184 4.94 6.07 -7.71
CA GLY A 184 4.31 5.03 -8.52
C GLY A 184 2.85 4.76 -8.13
N ILE A 185 2.55 4.70 -6.82
CA ILE A 185 1.18 4.55 -6.31
C ILE A 185 0.32 5.76 -6.70
N VAL A 186 0.86 6.98 -6.56
CA VAL A 186 0.16 8.21 -6.94
C VAL A 186 -0.11 8.28 -8.45
N SER A 187 0.82 7.79 -9.27
CA SER A 187 0.62 7.70 -10.71
C SER A 187 -0.49 6.71 -11.06
N ALA A 188 -0.44 5.49 -10.51
CA ALA A 188 -1.43 4.43 -10.76
C ALA A 188 -2.85 4.84 -10.34
N LYS A 189 -2.97 5.64 -9.27
CA LYS A 189 -4.25 6.20 -8.80
C LYS A 189 -5.04 6.91 -9.90
N LYS A 190 -4.37 7.60 -10.84
CA LYS A 190 -5.03 8.40 -11.89
C LYS A 190 -5.89 7.56 -12.83
N GLU A 191 -5.55 6.30 -13.04
CA GLU A 191 -6.32 5.39 -13.90
C GLU A 191 -7.61 4.92 -13.22
N LEU A 192 -7.62 4.77 -11.90
CA LEU A 192 -8.81 4.43 -11.12
C LEU A 192 -9.86 5.55 -11.13
N GLU A 193 -9.48 6.78 -11.42
CA GLU A 193 -10.42 7.91 -11.53
C GLU A 193 -11.36 7.79 -12.74
N LYS A 194 -11.03 6.93 -13.72
CA LYS A 194 -11.89 6.63 -14.87
C LYS A 194 -12.85 5.50 -14.48
N VAL A 195 -14.16 5.75 -14.51
CA VAL A 195 -15.18 4.80 -14.02
C VAL A 195 -16.11 4.26 -15.11
N ALA A 196 -16.63 3.07 -14.88
CA ALA A 196 -17.45 2.29 -15.81
C ALA A 196 -18.93 2.68 -15.84
N LEU A 197 -19.44 3.36 -14.81
CA LEU A 197 -20.87 3.65 -14.62
C LEU A 197 -21.53 4.20 -15.89
N GLY A 198 -22.69 3.64 -16.23
CA GLY A 198 -23.43 3.93 -17.46
C GLY A 198 -23.04 3.04 -18.65
N GLY A 199 -22.06 2.13 -18.50
CA GLY A 199 -21.75 1.10 -19.50
C GLY A 199 -22.80 -0.02 -19.55
N THR A 200 -23.58 -0.20 -18.48
CA THR A 200 -24.62 -1.23 -18.33
C THR A 200 -24.11 -2.66 -18.52
N ALA A 201 -24.81 -3.51 -19.28
CA ALA A 201 -24.51 -4.94 -19.34
C ALA A 201 -23.19 -5.26 -20.05
N VAL A 202 -22.97 -4.64 -21.22
CA VAL A 202 -21.87 -5.01 -22.14
C VAL A 202 -21.14 -3.78 -22.72
N GLY A 203 -21.29 -2.62 -22.11
CA GLY A 203 -20.58 -1.40 -22.52
C GLY A 203 -21.28 -0.58 -23.62
N THR A 204 -22.54 -0.87 -23.96
CA THR A 204 -23.31 -0.10 -24.96
C THR A 204 -24.10 1.07 -24.36
N GLY A 205 -24.28 1.08 -23.03
CA GLY A 205 -25.17 2.03 -22.36
C GLY A 205 -26.67 1.76 -22.58
N ALA A 206 -27.03 0.56 -23.03
CA ALA A 206 -28.42 0.16 -23.23
C ALA A 206 -29.27 0.34 -21.97
N ASN A 207 -30.55 0.65 -22.14
CA ASN A 207 -31.50 0.89 -21.05
C ASN A 207 -31.11 2.06 -20.13
N THR A 208 -30.40 3.07 -20.64
CA THR A 208 -30.15 4.33 -19.93
C THR A 208 -30.71 5.52 -20.70
N SER A 209 -31.24 6.52 -19.99
CA SER A 209 -31.69 7.76 -20.62
C SER A 209 -30.51 8.61 -21.10
N LYS A 210 -30.69 9.38 -22.18
CA LYS A 210 -29.70 10.36 -22.64
C LYS A 210 -29.31 11.30 -21.49
N GLY A 211 -28.00 11.42 -21.25
CA GLY A 211 -27.45 12.27 -20.18
C GLY A 211 -27.32 11.59 -18.81
N TYR A 212 -27.92 10.41 -18.59
CA TYR A 212 -27.83 9.67 -17.32
C TYR A 212 -26.38 9.51 -16.84
N ARG A 213 -25.52 8.96 -17.71
CA ARG A 213 -24.12 8.67 -17.41
C ARG A 213 -23.35 9.89 -16.90
N LYS A 214 -23.45 11.00 -17.63
CA LYS A 214 -22.76 12.27 -17.27
C LYS A 214 -23.24 12.74 -15.89
N ILE A 215 -24.54 12.78 -15.67
CA ILE A 215 -25.14 13.26 -14.42
C ILE A 215 -24.74 12.35 -13.25
N ALA A 216 -24.86 11.03 -13.41
CA ALA A 216 -24.57 10.06 -12.36
C ALA A 216 -23.11 10.14 -11.91
N ILE A 217 -22.16 10.22 -12.86
CA ILE A 217 -20.73 10.34 -12.55
C ILE A 217 -20.41 11.70 -11.91
N THR A 218 -21.00 12.80 -12.39
CA THR A 218 -20.81 14.13 -11.75
C THR A 218 -21.31 14.15 -10.32
N GLU A 219 -22.50 13.58 -10.05
CA GLU A 219 -23.04 13.49 -8.69
C GLU A 219 -22.20 12.56 -7.81
N LEU A 220 -21.69 11.45 -8.36
CA LEU A 220 -20.78 10.54 -7.65
C LEU A 220 -19.45 11.24 -7.30
N ALA A 221 -18.83 11.96 -8.24
CA ALA A 221 -17.62 12.75 -8.01
C ALA A 221 -17.85 13.78 -6.89
N LYS A 222 -18.97 14.52 -6.96
CA LYS A 222 -19.36 15.51 -5.95
C LYS A 222 -19.56 14.87 -4.57
N LYS A 223 -20.29 13.76 -4.48
CA LYS A 223 -20.60 13.11 -3.20
C LYS A 223 -19.37 12.43 -2.58
N SER A 224 -18.52 11.82 -3.40
CA SER A 224 -17.30 11.13 -2.97
C SER A 224 -16.12 12.08 -2.68
N LYS A 225 -16.14 13.29 -3.25
CA LYS A 225 -15.01 14.24 -3.30
C LYS A 225 -13.78 13.62 -4.00
N LEU A 226 -14.02 12.77 -4.99
CA LEU A 226 -13.00 12.17 -5.83
C LEU A 226 -13.09 12.76 -7.26
N PRO A 227 -11.97 12.93 -7.97
CA PRO A 227 -11.93 13.51 -9.32
C PRO A 227 -12.36 12.48 -10.40
N LEU A 228 -13.54 11.88 -10.22
CA LEU A 228 -14.03 10.80 -11.09
C LEU A 228 -14.47 11.35 -12.45
N ARG A 229 -14.14 10.61 -13.50
CA ARG A 229 -14.49 10.91 -14.89
C ARG A 229 -14.97 9.65 -15.62
N PRO A 230 -15.83 9.77 -16.64
CA PRO A 230 -16.21 8.62 -17.44
C PRO A 230 -14.99 8.04 -18.17
N GLN A 231 -14.86 6.71 -18.18
CA GLN A 231 -13.98 6.06 -19.15
C GLN A 231 -14.55 6.25 -20.57
N GLN A 232 -13.72 6.63 -21.54
CA GLN A 232 -14.20 6.91 -22.90
C GLN A 232 -14.76 5.64 -23.55
N ASP A 233 -13.99 4.57 -23.51
CA ASP A 233 -14.41 3.25 -23.97
C ASP A 233 -15.13 2.48 -22.84
N MET A 234 -16.45 2.34 -22.98
CA MET A 234 -17.27 1.66 -22.00
C MET A 234 -17.07 0.14 -22.00
N GLN A 235 -16.73 -0.48 -23.14
CA GLN A 235 -16.43 -1.92 -23.20
C GLN A 235 -15.11 -2.20 -22.49
N TYR A 236 -14.06 -1.42 -22.77
CA TYR A 236 -12.80 -1.48 -22.03
C TYR A 236 -13.02 -1.37 -20.52
N ALA A 237 -13.92 -0.48 -20.09
CA ALA A 237 -14.27 -0.29 -18.68
C ALA A 237 -14.98 -1.49 -18.04
N LEU A 238 -15.48 -2.46 -18.81
CA LEU A 238 -16.10 -3.71 -18.33
C LEU A 238 -15.17 -4.93 -18.48
N GLN A 239 -14.37 -4.96 -19.55
CA GLN A 239 -13.45 -6.04 -19.88
C GLN A 239 -12.14 -5.98 -19.09
N SER A 240 -11.46 -4.82 -19.12
CA SER A 240 -10.10 -4.70 -18.63
C SER A 240 -10.04 -4.18 -17.20
N ARG A 241 -9.27 -4.87 -16.34
CA ARG A 241 -8.96 -4.43 -14.96
C ARG A 241 -7.54 -3.87 -14.82
N TYR A 242 -6.96 -3.38 -15.91
CA TYR A 242 -5.61 -2.81 -15.94
C TYR A 242 -5.35 -1.78 -14.84
N ALA A 243 -6.26 -0.82 -14.62
CA ALA A 243 -6.10 0.19 -13.57
C ALA A 243 -5.92 -0.40 -12.16
N VAL A 244 -6.59 -1.51 -11.86
CA VAL A 244 -6.48 -2.21 -10.58
C VAL A 244 -5.18 -3.02 -10.51
N ALA A 245 -4.81 -3.71 -11.59
CA ALA A 245 -3.53 -4.39 -11.68
C ALA A 245 -2.34 -3.41 -11.52
N SER A 246 -2.39 -2.24 -12.16
CA SER A 246 -1.38 -1.19 -12.02
C SER A 246 -1.27 -0.69 -10.58
N MET A 247 -2.40 -0.49 -9.89
CA MET A 247 -2.40 -0.10 -8.48
C MET A 247 -1.77 -1.19 -7.59
N SER A 248 -2.18 -2.44 -7.79
CA SER A 248 -1.63 -3.60 -7.07
C SER A 248 -0.12 -3.72 -7.29
N SER A 249 0.35 -3.60 -8.53
CA SER A 249 1.77 -3.67 -8.86
C SER A 249 2.57 -2.52 -8.25
N ALA A 250 1.98 -1.31 -8.16
CA ALA A 250 2.61 -0.19 -7.46
C ALA A 250 2.76 -0.45 -5.95
N LEU A 251 1.73 -1.03 -5.31
CA LEU A 251 1.78 -1.45 -3.90
C LEU A 251 2.83 -2.56 -3.69
N LYS A 252 2.93 -3.52 -4.61
CA LYS A 252 3.99 -4.54 -4.59
C LYS A 252 5.38 -3.92 -4.72
N ASN A 253 5.61 -3.04 -5.68
CA ASN A 253 6.91 -2.38 -5.86
C ASN A 253 7.32 -1.59 -4.60
N PHE A 254 6.38 -0.88 -3.98
CA PHE A 254 6.61 -0.24 -2.69
C PHE A 254 6.98 -1.24 -1.59
N SER A 255 6.28 -2.37 -1.53
CA SER A 255 6.51 -3.42 -0.54
C SER A 255 7.87 -4.12 -0.71
N VAL A 256 8.37 -4.24 -1.94
CA VAL A 256 9.71 -4.78 -2.23
C VAL A 256 10.80 -3.89 -1.61
N GLU A 257 10.73 -2.58 -1.86
CA GLU A 257 11.68 -1.61 -1.26
C GLU A 257 11.58 -1.59 0.27
N LEU A 258 10.36 -1.57 0.79
CA LEU A 258 10.12 -1.57 2.24
C LEU A 258 10.65 -2.85 2.92
N SER A 259 10.48 -4.00 2.29
CA SER A 259 11.00 -5.28 2.80
C SER A 259 12.53 -5.28 2.87
N LYS A 260 13.20 -4.72 1.85
CA LYS A 260 14.65 -4.55 1.85
C LYS A 260 15.11 -3.67 3.00
N ILE A 261 14.45 -2.54 3.25
CA ILE A 261 14.78 -1.65 4.38
C ILE A 261 14.60 -2.37 5.72
N ALA A 262 13.52 -3.13 5.89
CA ALA A 262 13.31 -3.94 7.09
C ALA A 262 14.42 -5.00 7.27
N ASN A 263 14.88 -5.64 6.18
CA ASN A 263 15.99 -6.59 6.23
C ASN A 263 17.30 -5.92 6.69
N ASP A 264 17.62 -4.75 6.13
CA ASP A 264 18.84 -4.03 6.49
C ASP A 264 18.83 -3.61 7.97
N ILE A 265 17.68 -3.13 8.47
CA ILE A 265 17.54 -2.79 9.89
C ILE A 265 17.77 -4.02 10.77
N ARG A 266 17.17 -5.17 10.44
CA ARG A 266 17.39 -6.42 11.18
C ARG A 266 18.85 -6.85 11.16
N LEU A 267 19.50 -6.78 10.00
CA LEU A 267 20.89 -7.17 9.85
C LEU A 267 21.83 -6.24 10.63
N MET A 268 21.66 -4.92 10.51
CA MET A 268 22.44 -3.93 11.27
C MET A 268 22.21 -4.01 12.77
N ALA A 269 21.01 -4.40 13.21
CA ALA A 269 20.66 -4.59 14.62
C ALA A 269 21.08 -5.95 15.19
N SER A 270 21.58 -6.88 14.37
CA SER A 270 22.02 -8.21 14.84
C SER A 270 23.06 -8.10 15.95
N GLY A 271 22.89 -8.84 17.04
CA GLY A 271 23.74 -8.65 18.23
C GLY A 271 23.13 -9.15 19.54
N PRO A 272 23.56 -8.60 20.69
CA PRO A 272 24.44 -7.42 20.85
C PRO A 272 25.95 -7.70 20.78
N ILE A 273 26.38 -8.97 20.83
CA ILE A 273 27.81 -9.34 20.87
C ILE A 273 28.23 -10.04 19.58
N ALA A 274 27.52 -11.09 19.17
CA ALA A 274 27.87 -11.97 18.06
C ALA A 274 27.31 -11.53 16.69
N GLY A 275 26.99 -10.24 16.53
CA GLY A 275 26.45 -9.69 15.29
C GLY A 275 27.09 -8.36 14.89
N LEU A 276 26.45 -7.65 13.96
CA LEU A 276 26.95 -6.35 13.48
C LEU A 276 26.83 -5.26 14.55
N SER A 277 25.67 -5.20 15.21
CA SER A 277 25.36 -4.26 16.31
C SER A 277 25.67 -2.81 15.97
N GLU A 278 25.40 -2.44 14.72
CA GLU A 278 25.57 -1.08 14.18
C GLU A 278 24.41 -0.18 14.61
N LEU A 279 23.21 -0.76 14.69
CA LEU A 279 22.00 -0.12 15.19
C LEU A 279 21.57 -0.73 16.53
N GLY A 280 21.06 0.14 17.41
CA GLY A 280 20.23 -0.25 18.54
C GLY A 280 18.75 -0.07 18.19
N ILE A 281 17.93 -1.03 18.61
CA ILE A 281 16.47 -1.04 18.39
C ILE A 281 15.72 -0.82 19.71
N PRO A 282 14.56 -0.14 19.68
CA PRO A 282 13.69 -0.04 20.85
C PRO A 282 13.13 -1.42 21.25
N ALA A 283 13.04 -1.67 22.56
CA ALA A 283 12.43 -2.88 23.10
C ALA A 283 10.91 -2.73 23.14
N VAL A 284 10.20 -3.57 22.38
CA VAL A 284 8.73 -3.52 22.28
C VAL A 284 8.06 -4.51 23.25
N HIS A 285 8.67 -5.69 23.44
CA HIS A 285 8.29 -6.71 24.41
C HIS A 285 9.50 -7.60 24.70
N ALA A 286 9.38 -8.52 25.68
CA ALA A 286 10.41 -9.54 25.91
C ALA A 286 10.63 -10.37 24.63
N GLY A 287 11.86 -10.45 24.14
CA GLY A 287 12.22 -11.14 22.89
C GLY A 287 12.36 -12.66 23.03
N SER A 288 12.24 -13.19 24.24
CA SER A 288 12.26 -14.63 24.50
C SER A 288 11.59 -14.93 25.82
N SER A 289 10.86 -16.04 25.87
CA SER A 289 10.31 -16.59 27.12
C SER A 289 11.37 -17.19 28.04
N ILE A 290 12.56 -17.55 27.53
CA ILE A 290 13.61 -18.26 28.26
C ILE A 290 14.93 -17.48 28.41
N MET A 291 15.18 -16.47 27.58
CA MET A 291 16.39 -15.63 27.66
C MET A 291 16.04 -14.24 28.20
N PRO A 292 16.17 -13.99 29.51
CA PRO A 292 15.94 -12.67 30.09
C PRO A 292 16.79 -11.59 29.41
N GLY A 293 16.17 -10.44 29.12
CA GLY A 293 16.85 -9.30 28.50
C GLY A 293 17.05 -9.39 26.98
N LYS A 294 16.72 -10.51 26.32
CA LYS A 294 16.77 -10.59 24.85
C LYS A 294 15.71 -9.68 24.23
N VAL A 295 16.10 -8.89 23.23
CA VAL A 295 15.21 -8.04 22.41
C VAL A 295 15.35 -8.44 20.95
N ASN A 296 14.23 -8.69 20.26
CA ASN A 296 14.20 -9.02 18.83
C ASN A 296 13.65 -7.83 18.02
N PRO A 297 14.01 -7.69 16.73
CA PRO A 297 13.45 -6.69 15.83
C PRO A 297 12.05 -7.05 15.33
N SER A 298 11.12 -7.38 16.23
CA SER A 298 9.80 -7.97 15.90
C SER A 298 8.94 -7.09 14.99
N LEU A 299 9.05 -5.76 15.10
CA LEU A 299 8.34 -4.84 14.20
C LEU A 299 8.86 -4.91 12.75
N ALA A 300 10.16 -5.14 12.55
CA ALA A 300 10.73 -5.35 11.21
C ALA A 300 10.35 -6.72 10.64
N GLU A 301 10.30 -7.76 11.48
CA GLU A 301 9.81 -9.09 11.10
C GLU A 301 8.35 -9.04 10.66
N CYS A 302 7.49 -8.36 11.44
CA CYS A 302 6.10 -8.13 11.08
C CYS A 302 5.97 -7.35 9.76
N MET A 303 6.78 -6.31 9.55
CA MET A 303 6.80 -5.58 8.29
C MET A 303 7.19 -6.48 7.11
N ASN A 304 8.18 -7.36 7.27
CA ASN A 304 8.54 -8.32 6.22
C ASN A 304 7.36 -9.24 5.87
N MET A 305 6.66 -9.79 6.86
CA MET A 305 5.48 -10.65 6.63
C MET A 305 4.35 -9.90 5.90
N ILE A 306 4.10 -8.65 6.26
CA ILE A 306 3.14 -7.78 5.54
C ILE A 306 3.58 -7.60 4.08
N CYS A 307 4.84 -7.26 3.83
CA CYS A 307 5.36 -7.09 2.47
C CYS A 307 5.22 -8.38 1.64
N TYR A 308 5.47 -9.56 2.22
CA TYR A 308 5.29 -10.84 1.54
C TYR A 308 3.82 -11.09 1.19
N SER A 309 2.91 -10.80 2.12
CA SER A 309 1.46 -10.92 1.86
C SER A 309 1.01 -10.00 0.72
N ILE A 310 1.53 -8.77 0.65
CA ILE A 310 1.19 -7.83 -0.44
C ILE A 310 1.70 -8.34 -1.80
N ILE A 311 2.89 -8.94 -1.84
CA ILE A 311 3.44 -9.55 -3.07
C ILE A 311 2.58 -10.74 -3.51
N GLY A 312 2.12 -11.57 -2.57
CA GLY A 312 1.17 -12.65 -2.85
C GLY A 312 -0.16 -12.13 -3.40
N ASN A 313 -0.71 -11.08 -2.76
CA ASN A 313 -1.93 -10.42 -3.21
C ASN A 313 -1.80 -9.86 -4.64
N ASP A 314 -0.64 -9.29 -5.01
CA ASP A 314 -0.40 -8.84 -6.38
C ASP A 314 -0.39 -9.96 -7.41
N THR A 315 0.12 -11.13 -7.03
CA THR A 315 0.04 -12.33 -7.86
C THR A 315 -1.43 -12.74 -8.08
N THR A 316 -2.24 -12.72 -7.02
CA THR A 316 -3.69 -12.97 -7.13
C THR A 316 -4.38 -11.96 -8.06
N VAL A 317 -4.09 -10.65 -7.91
CA VAL A 317 -4.66 -9.60 -8.77
C VAL A 317 -4.23 -9.79 -10.22
N THR A 318 -2.97 -10.15 -10.46
CA THR A 318 -2.44 -10.40 -11.80
C THR A 318 -3.19 -11.54 -12.50
N LEU A 319 -3.30 -12.69 -11.83
CA LEU A 319 -4.02 -13.86 -12.38
C LEU A 319 -5.51 -13.55 -12.62
N ALA A 320 -6.15 -12.89 -11.66
CA ALA A 320 -7.55 -12.48 -11.81
C ALA A 320 -7.73 -11.51 -12.99
N THR A 321 -6.78 -10.61 -13.23
CA THR A 321 -6.86 -9.58 -14.28
C THR A 321 -6.80 -10.21 -15.66
N GLN A 322 -5.92 -11.19 -15.85
CA GLN A 322 -5.78 -11.94 -17.09
C GLN A 322 -7.02 -12.78 -17.42
N ALA A 323 -7.74 -13.27 -16.40
CA ALA A 323 -8.90 -14.15 -16.55
C ALA A 323 -10.19 -13.47 -17.07
N GLY A 324 -10.09 -12.29 -17.68
CA GLY A 324 -11.24 -11.64 -18.35
C GLY A 324 -11.71 -12.45 -19.55
N GLN A 325 -13.02 -12.52 -19.79
CA GLN A 325 -13.61 -13.25 -20.90
C GLN A 325 -14.61 -12.37 -21.63
N PHE A 326 -14.38 -12.15 -22.93
CA PHE A 326 -15.22 -11.31 -23.79
C PHE A 326 -15.53 -9.96 -23.13
N GLU A 327 -16.80 -9.57 -23.01
CA GLU A 327 -17.25 -8.25 -22.53
C GLU A 327 -17.05 -7.98 -21.04
N LEU A 328 -16.61 -8.95 -20.22
CA LEU A 328 -16.55 -8.77 -18.77
C LEU A 328 -15.43 -9.58 -18.10
N ASN A 329 -14.68 -8.92 -17.22
CA ASN A 329 -13.91 -9.64 -16.21
C ASN A 329 -14.77 -9.90 -14.97
N VAL A 330 -14.97 -11.17 -14.64
CA VAL A 330 -15.82 -11.60 -13.52
C VAL A 330 -15.05 -11.81 -12.21
N MET A 331 -13.73 -11.73 -12.20
CA MET A 331 -12.88 -11.97 -11.02
C MET A 331 -12.76 -10.74 -10.10
N LEU A 332 -13.75 -9.83 -10.13
CA LEU A 332 -13.72 -8.54 -9.44
C LEU A 332 -13.63 -8.64 -7.91
N PRO A 333 -14.40 -9.52 -7.23
CA PRO A 333 -14.39 -9.54 -5.77
C PRO A 333 -13.03 -9.90 -5.18
N VAL A 334 -12.34 -10.90 -5.75
CA VAL A 334 -11.02 -11.33 -5.25
C VAL A 334 -9.95 -10.28 -5.49
N MET A 335 -9.97 -9.57 -6.64
CA MET A 335 -9.06 -8.44 -6.88
C MET A 335 -9.25 -7.34 -5.84
N LEU A 336 -10.50 -6.95 -5.60
CA LEU A 336 -10.81 -5.89 -4.65
C LEU A 336 -10.36 -6.28 -3.24
N LYS A 337 -10.65 -7.51 -2.81
CA LYS A 337 -10.20 -8.02 -1.51
C LYS A 337 -8.68 -7.95 -1.38
N ALA A 338 -7.94 -8.49 -2.35
CA ALA A 338 -6.48 -8.52 -2.31
C ALA A 338 -5.85 -7.11 -2.24
N VAL A 339 -6.39 -6.15 -2.99
CA VAL A 339 -5.94 -4.75 -2.92
C VAL A 339 -6.27 -4.13 -1.56
N LEU A 340 -7.47 -4.37 -1.03
CA LEU A 340 -7.89 -3.82 0.26
C LEU A 340 -7.09 -4.38 1.43
N ASP A 341 -6.87 -5.70 1.48
CA ASP A 341 -6.02 -6.33 2.50
C ASP A 341 -4.62 -5.68 2.50
N SER A 342 -4.08 -5.43 1.29
CA SER A 342 -2.78 -4.79 1.12
C SER A 342 -2.76 -3.35 1.65
N THR A 343 -3.77 -2.55 1.32
CA THR A 343 -3.87 -1.17 1.81
C THR A 343 -4.14 -1.10 3.31
N ASP A 344 -4.93 -2.01 3.88
CA ASP A 344 -5.26 -2.04 5.30
C ASP A 344 -4.04 -2.39 6.14
N MET A 345 -3.29 -3.42 5.75
CA MET A 345 -2.04 -3.78 6.43
C MET A 345 -1.05 -2.60 6.45
N LEU A 346 -0.87 -1.91 5.32
CA LEU A 346 0.01 -0.74 5.26
C LEU A 346 -0.53 0.42 6.11
N THR A 347 -1.81 0.76 5.97
CA THR A 347 -2.44 1.88 6.69
C THR A 347 -2.35 1.69 8.21
N ASN A 348 -2.57 0.47 8.68
CA ASN A 348 -2.58 0.15 10.10
C ASN A 348 -1.17 0.02 10.69
N PHE A 349 -0.24 -0.64 9.98
CA PHE A 349 1.04 -1.01 10.56
C PHE A 349 2.18 -0.03 10.26
N VAL A 350 2.19 0.64 9.11
CA VAL A 350 3.25 1.61 8.77
C VAL A 350 3.38 2.73 9.81
N PRO A 351 2.30 3.30 10.39
CA PRO A 351 2.43 4.29 11.45
C PRO A 351 3.06 3.75 12.73
N ILE A 352 2.79 2.49 13.08
CA ILE A 352 3.38 1.77 14.22
C ILE A 352 4.86 1.52 13.95
N PHE A 353 5.20 0.97 12.79
CA PHE A 353 6.58 0.74 12.38
C PHE A 353 7.41 2.03 12.40
N SER A 354 6.83 3.14 11.92
CA SER A 354 7.48 4.45 11.91
C SER A 354 7.80 4.95 13.31
N THR A 355 6.80 5.00 14.20
CA THR A 355 6.96 5.60 15.53
C THR A 355 7.66 4.66 16.52
N ASN A 356 7.34 3.38 16.47
CA ASN A 356 7.79 2.43 17.49
C ASN A 356 9.10 1.71 17.11
N LEU A 357 9.51 1.74 15.84
CA LEU A 357 10.83 1.24 15.43
C LEU A 357 11.70 2.37 14.88
N ILE A 358 11.31 2.96 13.73
CA ILE A 358 12.19 3.86 12.98
C ILE A 358 12.61 5.07 13.82
N ASP A 359 11.68 5.77 14.46
CA ASP A 359 11.97 6.92 15.31
C ASP A 359 12.84 6.55 16.53
N GLY A 360 12.73 5.32 17.03
CA GLY A 360 13.48 4.79 18.17
C GLY A 360 14.88 4.26 17.85
N LEU A 361 15.27 4.14 16.58
CA LEU A 361 16.59 3.62 16.21
C LEU A 361 17.72 4.48 16.78
N SER A 362 18.74 3.84 17.33
CA SER A 362 19.98 4.48 17.78
C SER A 362 21.18 3.89 17.02
N ALA A 363 22.29 4.62 16.96
CA ALA A 363 23.52 4.15 16.32
C ALA A 363 24.58 3.82 17.37
N ASN A 364 25.20 2.65 17.27
CA ASN A 364 26.33 2.28 18.12
C ASN A 364 27.63 2.89 17.58
N LYS A 365 27.84 4.18 17.84
CA LYS A 365 28.99 4.94 17.32
C LYS A 365 30.34 4.27 17.59
N LYS A 366 30.51 3.64 18.76
CA LYS A 366 31.74 2.93 19.12
C LYS A 366 31.98 1.74 18.19
N LYS A 367 30.94 0.93 17.96
CA LYS A 367 31.01 -0.23 17.06
C LYS A 367 31.23 0.19 15.62
N LEU A 368 30.51 1.22 15.15
CA LEU A 368 30.69 1.79 13.82
C LEU A 368 32.14 2.22 13.56
N GLN A 369 32.71 3.01 14.47
CA GLN A 369 34.10 3.47 14.36
C GLN A 369 35.11 2.31 14.44
N ALA A 370 34.88 1.36 15.35
CA ALA A 370 35.74 0.20 15.49
C ALA A 370 35.74 -0.69 14.24
N ASN A 371 34.59 -0.85 13.58
CA ASN A 371 34.49 -1.62 12.34
C ASN A 371 35.30 -0.94 11.21
N ILE A 372 35.25 0.39 11.09
CA ILE A 372 36.05 1.13 10.09
C ILE A 372 37.54 0.94 10.34
N GLU A 373 38.00 1.14 11.58
CA GLU A 373 39.42 1.09 11.90
C GLU A 373 40.01 -0.33 11.72
N LYS A 374 39.19 -1.36 11.96
CA LYS A 374 39.60 -2.76 11.78
C LYS A 374 39.51 -3.24 10.34
N SER A 375 38.76 -2.57 9.47
CA SER A 375 38.56 -3.04 8.11
C SER A 375 39.80 -2.77 7.26
N PRO A 376 40.43 -3.80 6.66
CA PRO A 376 41.60 -3.61 5.80
C PRO A 376 41.25 -2.94 4.47
N VAL A 377 39.97 -2.88 4.10
CA VAL A 377 39.47 -2.27 2.86
C VAL A 377 39.74 -0.76 2.81
N ILE A 378 39.98 -0.10 3.95
CA ILE A 378 40.35 1.32 3.97
C ILE A 378 41.65 1.60 3.21
N VAL A 379 42.49 0.58 2.97
CA VAL A 379 43.71 0.71 2.16
C VAL A 379 43.43 1.17 0.73
N THR A 380 42.23 0.92 0.21
CA THR A 380 41.80 1.37 -1.12
C THR A 380 41.87 2.89 -1.25
N LEU A 381 41.62 3.64 -0.16
CA LEU A 381 41.75 5.11 -0.13
C LEU A 381 43.20 5.57 -0.30
N LEU A 382 44.17 4.69 -0.06
CA LEU A 382 45.60 4.97 -0.16
C LEU A 382 46.17 4.63 -1.54
N ALA A 383 45.48 3.79 -2.33
CA ALA A 383 45.95 3.34 -3.64
C ALA A 383 46.34 4.47 -4.60
N PRO A 384 45.63 5.63 -4.67
CA PRO A 384 46.07 6.76 -5.49
C PRO A 384 47.38 7.42 -5.03
N LYS A 385 47.84 7.16 -3.80
CA LYS A 385 49.08 7.73 -3.22
C LYS A 385 50.24 6.74 -3.21
N ILE A 386 49.97 5.47 -2.95
CA ILE A 386 51.03 4.45 -2.77
C ILE A 386 51.02 3.37 -3.87
N GLY A 387 50.04 3.40 -4.78
CA GLY A 387 49.87 2.41 -5.85
C GLY A 387 49.09 1.18 -5.41
N TYR A 388 48.48 0.51 -6.39
CA TYR A 388 47.62 -0.65 -6.17
C TYR A 388 48.38 -1.83 -5.55
N GLN A 389 49.55 -2.19 -6.09
CA GLN A 389 50.31 -3.35 -5.61
C GLN A 389 50.70 -3.20 -4.13
N LYS A 390 51.24 -2.04 -3.73
CA LYS A 390 51.58 -1.77 -2.32
C LYS A 390 50.35 -1.80 -1.42
N SER A 391 49.21 -1.31 -1.90
CA SER A 391 47.94 -1.36 -1.16
C SER A 391 47.45 -2.80 -0.97
N SER A 392 47.57 -3.64 -2.00
CA SER A 392 47.23 -5.06 -1.95
C SER A 392 48.13 -5.83 -0.97
N ASP A 393 49.43 -5.53 -0.96
CA ASP A 393 50.38 -6.16 -0.04
C ASP A 393 50.08 -5.76 1.42
N LEU A 394 49.75 -4.49 1.67
CA LEU A 394 49.31 -4.00 2.98
C LEU A 394 48.00 -4.65 3.44
N PHE A 395 47.05 -4.86 2.52
CA PHE A 395 45.81 -5.58 2.83
C PHE A 395 46.11 -7.00 3.33
N LYS A 396 46.92 -7.75 2.57
CA LYS A 396 47.32 -9.13 2.90
C LYS A 396 48.06 -9.18 4.24
N GLU A 397 48.94 -8.21 4.49
CA GLU A 397 49.68 -8.11 5.74
C GLU A 397 48.77 -7.79 6.93
N SER A 398 47.80 -6.89 6.76
CA SER A 398 46.80 -6.57 7.78
C SER A 398 45.99 -7.82 8.16
N MET A 399 45.51 -8.56 7.16
CA MET A 399 44.80 -9.82 7.36
C MET A 399 45.65 -10.89 8.07
N LYS A 400 46.93 -11.00 7.73
CA LYS A 400 47.85 -11.98 8.33
C LYS A 400 48.25 -11.63 9.76
N THR A 401 48.41 -10.35 10.07
CA THR A 401 49.01 -9.90 11.34
C THR A 401 47.99 -9.36 12.35
N GLY A 402 46.77 -9.05 11.91
CA GLY A 402 45.75 -8.39 12.73
C GLY A 402 46.02 -6.90 12.99
N LYS A 403 47.11 -6.34 12.47
CA LYS A 403 47.42 -4.90 12.56
C LYS A 403 46.52 -4.10 11.63
N THR A 404 46.15 -2.89 12.03
CA THR A 404 45.32 -2.03 11.17
C THR A 404 46.14 -1.45 10.01
N ILE A 405 45.47 -1.04 8.93
CA ILE A 405 46.13 -0.38 7.80
C ILE A 405 46.86 0.90 8.26
N ARG A 406 46.26 1.63 9.21
CA ARG A 406 46.87 2.81 9.82
C ARG A 406 48.21 2.47 10.49
N GLU A 407 48.25 1.42 11.30
CA GLU A 407 49.47 0.96 11.97
C GLU A 407 50.55 0.56 10.96
N LEU A 408 50.18 -0.22 9.94
CA LEU A 408 51.13 -0.70 8.94
C LEU A 408 51.73 0.43 8.12
N VAL A 409 50.91 1.36 7.63
CA VAL A 409 51.36 2.48 6.78
C VAL A 409 52.30 3.43 7.54
N ILE A 410 52.00 3.69 8.82
CA ILE A 410 52.85 4.51 9.69
C ILE A 410 54.15 3.77 10.00
N SER A 411 54.09 2.49 10.38
CA SER A 411 55.28 1.70 10.74
C SER A 411 56.27 1.54 9.58
N LYS A 412 55.76 1.44 8.35
CA LYS A 412 56.56 1.32 7.13
C LYS A 412 56.97 2.68 6.54
N LYS A 413 56.66 3.78 7.25
CA LYS A 413 56.96 5.17 6.84
C LYS A 413 56.43 5.51 5.45
N LEU A 414 55.34 4.86 5.03
CA LEU A 414 54.71 5.12 3.72
C LEU A 414 53.92 6.42 3.74
N MET A 415 53.36 6.79 4.90
CA MET A 415 52.67 8.05 5.12
C MET A 415 52.82 8.51 6.58
N THR A 416 52.72 9.81 6.81
CA THR A 416 52.66 10.38 8.15
C THR A 416 51.27 10.18 8.78
N LYS A 417 51.20 10.21 10.12
CA LYS A 417 49.93 10.16 10.84
C LYS A 417 48.93 11.21 10.35
N LYS A 418 49.37 12.45 10.11
CA LYS A 418 48.53 13.54 9.59
C LYS A 418 47.94 13.23 8.21
N GLN A 419 48.73 12.62 7.30
CA GLN A 419 48.26 12.25 5.97
C GLN A 419 47.23 11.12 6.03
N VAL A 420 47.45 10.11 6.89
CA VAL A 420 46.49 9.01 7.10
C VAL A 420 45.20 9.53 7.74
N ASP A 421 45.32 10.36 8.79
CA ASP A 421 44.17 10.99 9.44
C ASP A 421 43.35 11.83 8.47
N SER A 422 43.99 12.56 7.56
CA SER A 422 43.28 13.36 6.56
C SER A 422 42.53 12.53 5.51
N LEU A 423 43.03 11.34 5.16
CA LEU A 423 42.41 10.47 4.16
C LEU A 423 41.29 9.60 4.75
N LEU A 424 41.38 9.30 6.04
CA LEU A 424 40.35 8.58 6.79
C LEU A 424 39.33 9.53 7.46
N LYS A 425 39.51 10.85 7.28
CA LYS A 425 38.75 11.92 7.95
C LYS A 425 37.34 12.08 7.45
#